data_AF-D9TSM1-F1
#
_entry.id   AF-D9TSM1-F1
#
_cell.length_a   1.000
_cell.length_b   1.000
_cell.length_c   1.000
_cell.angle_alpha   90.00
_cell.angle_beta   90.00
_cell.angle_gamma   90.00
#
_symmetry.space_group_name_H-M   'P 1'
#
loop_
_entity.id
_entity.type
_entity.pdbx_description
1 polymer ?
#
loop_
_entity_poly.entity_id
_entity_poly.type
_entity_poly.pdbx_seq_one_letter_code
_entity_poly.pdbx_strand_id
1 'polypeptide(L)'
;MQNMSPQEIISSAFIKAKKSENIIHNKAKDYGKNISDSQMQAILKQIEITALNHVDKIVTAEKTMHINSLVKKNMSRDIIDALQDLVKDLINQQIFYNENLIIITNPYVRQIFTQMRDDEMRFITMIQQSIESLKSKPTEPNSVVYTTPRENA
;
A
#
# COMPACT_ATOMS: atom_id res chain seq x y z
N MET A 1 -6.36 2.28 19.56
CA MET A 1 -5.75 1.22 18.74
C MET A 1 -6.60 -0.03 18.89
N GLN A 2 -7.27 -0.49 17.83
CA GLN A 2 -7.99 -1.77 17.88
C GLN A 2 -6.95 -2.89 17.75
N ASN A 3 -6.98 -3.86 18.68
CA ASN A 3 -6.05 -4.97 18.72
C ASN A 3 -6.31 -5.91 17.52
N MET A 4 -5.35 -6.00 16.60
CA MET A 4 -5.39 -6.96 15.50
C MET A 4 -5.32 -8.39 16.06
N SER A 5 -6.09 -9.31 15.48
CA SER A 5 -5.99 -10.73 15.79
C SER A 5 -4.63 -11.29 15.31
N PRO A 6 -4.14 -12.40 15.90
CA PRO A 6 -2.93 -13.06 15.40
C PRO A 6 -2.99 -13.39 13.91
N GLN A 7 -4.17 -13.78 13.39
CA GLN A 7 -4.36 -14.07 11.97
C GLN A 7 -4.27 -12.81 11.10
N GLU A 8 -4.75 -11.66 11.58
CA GLU A 8 -4.63 -10.37 10.88
C GLU A 8 -3.17 -9.91 10.82
N ILE A 9 -2.42 -10.09 11.91
CA ILE A 9 -0.98 -9.80 11.95
C ILE A 9 -0.24 -10.67 10.92
N ILE A 10 -0.55 -11.98 10.87
CA ILE A 10 0.06 -12.91 9.92
C ILE A 10 -0.31 -12.54 8.47
N SER A 11 -1.57 -12.23 8.19
CA SER A 11 -2.04 -11.79 6.87
C SER A 11 -1.31 -10.52 6.40
N SER A 12 -1.27 -9.48 7.26
CA SER A 12 -0.56 -8.23 6.96
C SER A 12 0.94 -8.47 6.72
N ALA A 13 1.57 -9.32 7.53
CA ALA A 13 2.97 -9.70 7.35
C ALA A 13 3.21 -10.43 6.02
N PHE A 14 2.32 -11.35 5.64
CA PHE A 14 2.40 -12.08 4.36
C PHE A 14 2.18 -11.16 3.15
N ILE A 15 1.27 -10.20 3.22
CA ILE A 15 1.08 -9.18 2.18
C ILE A 15 2.36 -8.35 2.01
N LYS A 16 2.93 -7.83 3.12
CA LYS A 16 4.16 -7.04 3.09
C LYS A 16 5.35 -7.85 2.58
N ALA A 17 5.48 -9.09 3.02
CA ALA A 17 6.53 -10.01 2.57
C ALA A 17 6.42 -10.28 1.06
N LYS A 18 5.23 -10.62 0.54
CA LYS A 18 5.01 -10.80 -0.90
C LYS A 18 5.37 -9.55 -1.71
N LYS A 19 4.98 -8.36 -1.23
CA LYS A 19 5.34 -7.09 -1.89
C LYS A 19 6.87 -6.91 -1.93
N SER A 20 7.54 -7.15 -0.81
CA SER A 20 9.01 -7.04 -0.70
C SER A 20 9.72 -8.04 -1.62
N GLU A 21 9.32 -9.32 -1.60
CA GLU A 21 9.92 -10.37 -2.44
C GLU A 21 9.74 -10.05 -3.94
N ASN A 22 8.58 -9.54 -4.34
CA ASN A 22 8.36 -9.11 -5.74
C ASN A 22 9.26 -7.93 -6.14
N ILE A 23 9.52 -6.97 -5.23
CA ILE A 23 10.46 -5.87 -5.49
C ILE A 23 11.88 -6.42 -5.67
N ILE A 24 12.31 -7.35 -4.81
CA ILE A 24 13.63 -7.99 -4.89
C ILE A 24 13.77 -8.76 -6.20
N HIS A 25 12.76 -9.56 -6.56
CA HIS A 25 12.70 -10.29 -7.82
C HIS A 25 12.92 -9.36 -9.03
N ASN A 26 12.13 -8.28 -9.11
CA ASN A 26 12.21 -7.33 -10.22
C ASN A 26 13.58 -6.64 -10.31
N LYS A 27 14.11 -6.17 -9.18
CA LYS A 27 15.45 -5.54 -9.13
C LYS A 27 16.55 -6.51 -9.56
N ALA A 28 16.55 -7.73 -9.03
CA ALA A 28 17.55 -8.74 -9.36
C ALA A 28 17.52 -9.10 -10.85
N LYS A 29 16.31 -9.25 -11.41
CA LYS A 29 16.08 -9.51 -12.83
C LYS A 29 16.58 -8.36 -13.72
N ASP A 30 16.29 -7.11 -13.35
CA ASP A 30 16.66 -5.96 -14.16
C ASP A 30 18.16 -5.66 -14.09
N TYR A 31 18.80 -5.84 -12.93
CA TYR A 31 20.25 -5.71 -12.80
C TYR A 31 20.97 -6.84 -13.55
N GLY A 32 20.43 -8.06 -13.51
CA GLY A 32 21.01 -9.22 -14.19
C GLY A 32 21.10 -9.05 -15.71
N LYS A 33 20.20 -8.29 -16.34
CA LYS A 33 20.22 -8.02 -17.79
C LYS A 33 21.39 -7.11 -18.22
N ASN A 34 21.91 -6.29 -17.32
CA ASN A 34 22.79 -5.18 -17.65
C ASN A 34 24.23 -5.34 -17.11
N ILE A 35 24.50 -6.41 -16.36
CA ILE A 35 25.83 -6.67 -15.80
C ILE A 35 26.61 -7.62 -16.72
N SER A 36 27.89 -7.33 -16.98
CA SER A 36 28.76 -8.16 -17.82
C SER A 36 29.52 -9.25 -17.06
N ASP A 37 29.62 -9.11 -15.73
CA ASP A 37 30.27 -10.07 -14.85
C ASP A 37 29.42 -11.33 -14.69
N SER A 38 29.92 -12.46 -15.20
CA SER A 38 29.19 -13.74 -15.20
C SER A 38 28.92 -14.30 -13.81
N GLN A 39 29.80 -14.04 -12.84
CA GLN A 39 29.60 -14.49 -11.46
C GLN A 39 28.46 -13.68 -10.81
N MET A 40 28.44 -12.37 -11.03
CA MET A 40 27.36 -11.50 -10.56
C MET A 40 26.03 -11.80 -11.24
N GLN A 41 26.02 -12.11 -12.55
CA GLN A 41 24.81 -12.58 -13.23
C GLN A 41 24.24 -13.84 -12.55
N ALA A 42 25.10 -14.82 -12.22
CA ALA A 42 24.66 -16.04 -11.56
C ALA A 42 24.07 -15.78 -10.16
N ILE A 43 24.70 -14.89 -9.38
CA ILE A 43 24.18 -14.49 -8.06
C ILE A 43 22.82 -13.80 -8.19
N LEU A 44 22.70 -12.84 -9.12
CA LEU A 44 21.43 -12.13 -9.34
C LEU A 44 20.32 -13.07 -9.82
N LYS A 45 20.66 -14.07 -10.66
CA LYS A 45 19.70 -15.09 -11.08
C LYS A 45 19.25 -15.97 -9.91
N GLN A 46 20.16 -16.33 -9.01
CA GLN A 46 19.82 -17.09 -7.81
C GLN A 46 18.89 -16.28 -6.89
N ILE A 47 19.15 -14.98 -6.72
CA ILE A 47 18.29 -14.07 -5.94
C ILE A 47 16.89 -13.99 -6.58
N GLU A 48 16.81 -13.82 -7.90
CA GLU A 48 15.54 -13.77 -8.66
C GLU A 48 14.68 -15.01 -8.39
N ILE A 49 15.27 -16.21 -8.48
CA ILE A 49 14.59 -17.49 -8.28
C ILE A 49 14.17 -17.66 -6.82
N THR A 50 15.05 -17.27 -5.89
CA THR A 50 14.80 -17.43 -4.45
C THR A 50 13.62 -16.57 -3.99
N ALA A 51 13.53 -15.33 -4.48
CA ALA A 51 12.40 -14.44 -4.19
C ALA A 51 11.06 -15.01 -4.65
N LEU A 52 11.00 -15.61 -5.85
CA LEU A 52 9.78 -16.30 -6.33
C LEU A 52 9.43 -17.52 -5.46
N ASN A 53 10.42 -18.34 -5.09
CA ASN A 53 10.21 -19.48 -4.20
C ASN A 53 9.66 -19.05 -2.83
N HIS A 54 10.07 -17.88 -2.32
CA HIS A 54 9.52 -17.33 -1.07
C HIS A 54 8.06 -16.92 -1.23
N VAL A 55 7.68 -16.28 -2.34
CA VAL A 55 6.28 -15.95 -2.64
C VAL A 55 5.44 -17.23 -2.67
N ASP A 56 5.90 -18.28 -3.34
CA ASP A 56 5.18 -19.57 -3.42
C ASP A 56 5.02 -20.24 -2.05
N LYS A 57 6.04 -20.17 -1.19
CA LYS A 57 5.95 -20.64 0.21
C LYS A 57 4.89 -19.87 0.99
N ILE A 58 4.83 -18.54 0.84
CA ILE A 58 3.83 -17.70 1.50
C ILE A 58 2.42 -18.05 1.01
N VAL A 59 2.22 -18.16 -0.31
CA VAL A 59 0.91 -18.53 -0.89
C VAL A 59 0.46 -19.92 -0.44
N THR A 60 1.40 -20.86 -0.31
CA THR A 60 1.10 -22.21 0.19
C THR A 60 0.70 -22.16 1.67
N ALA A 61 1.42 -21.41 2.50
CA ALA A 61 1.09 -21.21 3.90
C ALA A 61 -0.30 -20.55 4.07
N GLU A 62 -0.62 -19.53 3.27
CA GLU A 62 -1.94 -18.87 3.27
C GLU A 62 -3.08 -19.84 3.01
N LYS A 63 -2.90 -20.76 2.06
CA LYS A 63 -3.89 -21.81 1.73
C LYS A 63 -4.03 -22.81 2.87
N THR A 64 -2.92 -23.35 3.38
CA THR A 64 -2.90 -24.34 4.46
C THR A 64 -3.53 -23.80 5.75
N MET A 65 -3.35 -22.51 6.03
CA MET A 65 -3.88 -21.86 7.23
C MET A 65 -5.32 -21.33 7.08
N HIS A 66 -5.95 -21.52 5.91
CA HIS A 66 -7.29 -21.01 5.59
C HIS A 66 -7.49 -19.49 5.79
N ILE A 67 -6.41 -18.70 5.72
CA ILE A 67 -6.41 -17.24 5.99
C ILE A 67 -7.39 -16.51 5.06
N ASN A 68 -7.48 -16.93 3.79
CA ASN A 68 -8.32 -16.32 2.76
C ASN A 68 -9.83 -16.29 3.07
N SER A 69 -10.33 -17.23 3.90
CA SER A 69 -11.76 -17.30 4.26
C SER A 69 -12.16 -16.32 5.38
N LEU A 70 -11.20 -15.93 6.23
CA LEU A 70 -11.42 -15.06 7.39
C LEU A 70 -11.12 -13.59 7.07
N VAL A 71 -10.21 -13.32 6.12
CA VAL A 71 -9.82 -11.97 5.70
C VAL A 71 -10.90 -11.26 4.89
N LYS A 72 -11.82 -11.97 4.20
CA LYS A 72 -12.91 -11.34 3.43
C LYS A 72 -13.81 -10.41 4.25
N LYS A 73 -13.94 -10.65 5.56
CA LYS A 73 -14.68 -9.78 6.50
C LYS A 73 -13.91 -8.50 6.88
N ASN A 74 -12.57 -8.52 6.77
CA ASN A 74 -11.67 -7.45 7.22
C ASN A 74 -10.81 -6.82 6.11
N MET A 75 -10.97 -7.26 4.85
CA MET A 75 -10.30 -6.73 3.64
C MET A 75 -10.47 -5.21 3.49
N SER A 76 -11.56 -4.65 4.02
CA SER A 76 -11.76 -3.20 4.11
C SER A 76 -10.63 -2.50 4.90
N ARG A 77 -10.14 -3.09 6.00
CA ARG A 77 -9.02 -2.51 6.78
C ARG A 77 -7.70 -2.55 6.04
N ASP A 78 -7.33 -3.67 5.44
CA ASP A 78 -6.06 -3.79 4.70
C ASP A 78 -6.01 -2.85 3.49
N ILE A 79 -7.15 -2.67 2.81
CA ILE A 79 -7.29 -1.71 1.71
C ILE A 79 -7.20 -0.28 2.24
N ILE A 80 -7.86 0.04 3.37
CA ILE A 80 -7.76 1.36 4.00
C ILE A 80 -6.31 1.68 4.38
N ASP A 81 -5.59 0.74 4.99
CA ASP A 81 -4.19 0.93 5.39
C ASP A 81 -3.28 1.13 4.17
N ALA A 82 -3.48 0.35 3.10
CA ALA A 82 -2.74 0.52 1.84
C ALA A 82 -3.02 1.88 1.18
N LEU A 83 -4.29 2.33 1.19
CA LEU A 83 -4.67 3.65 0.68
C LEU A 83 -4.10 4.78 1.54
N GLN A 84 -4.03 4.59 2.87
CA GLN A 84 -3.41 5.56 3.78
C GLN A 84 -1.89 5.67 3.56
N ASP A 85 -1.21 4.55 3.31
CA ASP A 85 0.21 4.56 2.96
C ASP A 85 0.45 5.24 1.60
N LEU A 86 -0.39 4.98 0.59
CA LEU A 86 -0.32 5.68 -0.69
C LEU A 86 -0.51 7.19 -0.52
N VAL A 87 -1.46 7.63 0.31
CA VAL A 87 -1.65 9.06 0.62
C VAL A 87 -0.38 9.69 1.19
N LYS A 88 0.38 8.99 2.05
CA LYS A 88 1.65 9.52 2.57
C LYS A 88 2.68 9.73 1.46
N ASP A 89 2.79 8.76 0.54
CA ASP A 89 3.72 8.85 -0.59
C ASP A 89 3.35 10.04 -1.50
N LEU A 90 2.07 10.22 -1.83
CA LEU A 90 1.59 11.35 -2.64
C LEU A 90 1.82 12.70 -1.93
N ILE A 91 1.63 12.78 -0.60
CA ILE A 91 1.93 13.99 0.18
C ILE A 91 3.42 14.34 0.09
N ASN A 92 4.31 13.35 0.21
CA ASN A 92 5.75 13.57 0.10
C ASN A 92 6.12 14.10 -1.30
N GLN A 93 5.51 13.56 -2.36
CA GLN A 93 5.69 14.06 -3.73
C GLN A 93 5.18 15.49 -3.89
N GLN A 94 4.01 15.80 -3.31
CA GLN A 94 3.47 17.14 -3.34
C GLN A 94 4.37 18.16 -2.63
N ILE A 95 4.95 17.81 -1.48
CA ILE A 95 5.94 18.64 -0.76
C ILE A 95 7.17 18.86 -1.65
N PHE A 96 7.73 17.79 -2.21
CA PHE A 96 8.89 17.86 -3.10
C PHE A 96 8.65 18.79 -4.29
N TYR A 97 7.52 18.65 -4.98
CA TYR A 97 7.20 19.53 -6.11
C TYR A 97 7.04 20.98 -5.66
N ASN A 98 6.40 21.23 -4.53
CA ASN A 98 6.16 22.57 -4.01
C ASN A 98 7.45 23.28 -3.58
N GLU A 99 8.38 22.57 -2.95
CA GLU A 99 9.72 23.10 -2.62
C GLU A 99 10.48 23.51 -3.88
N ASN A 100 10.47 22.66 -4.91
CA ASN A 100 11.14 22.94 -6.18
C ASN A 100 10.51 24.13 -6.94
N LEU A 101 9.20 24.37 -6.83
CA LEU A 101 8.55 25.54 -7.43
C LEU A 101 9.07 26.88 -6.90
N ILE A 102 9.48 26.92 -5.63
CA ILE A 102 10.04 28.12 -5.00
C ILE A 102 11.47 28.38 -5.49
N ILE A 103 12.24 27.31 -5.70
CA ILE A 103 13.67 27.38 -6.04
C ILE A 103 13.89 27.59 -7.54
N ILE A 104 13.12 26.90 -8.38
CA ILE A 104 13.32 26.90 -9.83
C ILE A 104 12.82 28.23 -10.41
N THR A 105 13.69 28.94 -11.12
CA THR A 105 13.33 30.22 -11.74
C THR A 105 12.75 30.07 -13.15
N ASN A 106 13.08 28.98 -13.84
CA ASN A 106 12.65 28.70 -15.21
C ASN A 106 11.10 28.53 -15.26
N PRO A 107 10.39 29.36 -16.05
CA PRO A 107 8.93 29.36 -16.07
C PRO A 107 8.31 28.07 -16.64
N TYR A 108 8.95 27.47 -17.65
CA TYR A 108 8.47 26.24 -18.26
C TYR A 108 8.55 25.05 -17.28
N VAL A 109 9.69 24.90 -16.59
CA VAL A 109 9.85 23.85 -15.58
C VAL A 109 8.92 24.08 -14.40
N ARG A 110 8.72 25.34 -13.96
CA ARG A 110 7.72 25.67 -12.94
C ARG A 110 6.32 25.25 -13.35
N GLN A 111 5.93 25.47 -14.61
CA GLN A 111 4.62 25.07 -15.09
C GLN A 111 4.42 23.54 -14.99
N ILE A 112 5.43 22.75 -15.38
CA ILE A 112 5.39 21.29 -15.27
C ILE A 112 5.23 20.84 -13.81
N PHE A 113 6.06 21.36 -12.91
CA PHE A 113 5.99 21.01 -11.49
C PHE A 113 4.68 21.44 -10.84
N THR A 114 4.08 22.53 -11.31
CA THR A 114 2.76 22.99 -10.86
C THR A 114 1.69 21.98 -11.26
N GLN A 115 1.69 21.51 -12.51
CA GLN A 115 0.76 20.49 -12.99
C GLN A 115 0.89 19.18 -12.20
N MET A 116 2.12 18.70 -12.00
CA MET A 116 2.37 17.48 -11.22
C MET A 116 1.86 17.62 -9.77
N ARG A 117 2.18 18.74 -9.10
CA ARG A 117 1.67 19.04 -7.75
C ARG A 117 0.15 19.03 -7.69
N ASP A 118 -0.52 19.60 -8.68
CA ASP A 118 -1.98 19.69 -8.72
C ASP A 118 -2.62 18.32 -9.00
N ASP A 119 -1.99 17.48 -9.82
CA ASP A 119 -2.39 16.08 -10.03
C ASP A 119 -2.26 15.26 -8.73
N GLU A 120 -1.14 15.40 -7.99
CA GLU A 120 -0.96 14.75 -6.68
C GLU A 120 -2.07 15.15 -5.70
N MET A 121 -2.37 16.44 -5.61
CA MET A 121 -3.44 16.96 -4.74
C MET A 121 -4.81 16.39 -5.09
N ARG A 122 -5.11 16.26 -6.39
CA ARG A 122 -6.35 15.64 -6.87
C ARG A 122 -6.43 14.18 -6.43
N PHE A 123 -5.35 13.41 -6.58
CA PHE A 123 -5.32 12.01 -6.17
C PHE A 123 -5.46 11.84 -4.65
N ILE A 124 -4.76 12.65 -3.85
CA ILE A 124 -4.90 12.67 -2.39
C ILE A 124 -6.36 12.88 -2.00
N THR A 125 -7.03 13.87 -2.59
CA THR A 125 -8.43 14.18 -2.32
C THR A 125 -9.35 13.00 -2.64
N MET A 126 -9.20 12.41 -3.82
CA MET A 126 -10.01 11.26 -4.25
C MET A 126 -9.83 10.05 -3.34
N ILE A 127 -8.59 9.76 -2.92
CA ILE A 127 -8.29 8.62 -2.06
C ILE A 127 -8.80 8.87 -0.65
N GLN A 128 -8.63 10.08 -0.09
CA GLN A 128 -9.15 10.42 1.24
C GLN A 128 -10.68 10.30 1.29
N GLN A 129 -11.40 10.81 0.29
CA GLN A 129 -12.85 10.65 0.18
C GLN A 129 -13.26 9.17 0.09
N SER A 130 -12.49 8.37 -0.65
CA SER A 130 -12.73 6.92 -0.75
C SER A 130 -12.51 6.21 0.58
N ILE A 131 -11.48 6.58 1.34
CA ILE A 131 -11.23 6.06 2.69
C ILE A 131 -12.39 6.40 3.63
N GLU A 132 -12.88 7.65 3.60
CA GLU A 132 -14.03 8.08 4.40
C GLU A 132 -15.31 7.29 4.04
N SER A 133 -15.55 7.06 2.76
CA SER A 133 -16.66 6.22 2.29
C SER A 133 -16.53 4.77 2.77
N LEU A 134 -15.33 4.19 2.69
CA LEU A 134 -15.06 2.82 3.15
C LEU A 134 -15.20 2.67 4.67
N LYS A 135 -14.85 3.71 5.44
CA LYS A 135 -15.02 3.75 6.90
C LYS A 135 -16.47 3.98 7.34
N SER A 136 -17.27 4.70 6.54
CA SER A 136 -18.68 5.03 6.86
C SER A 136 -19.68 3.97 6.41
N LYS A 137 -19.31 3.01 5.56
CA LYS A 137 -20.14 1.84 5.28
C LYS A 137 -20.32 1.01 6.56
N PRO A 138 -21.55 0.81 7.05
CA PRO A 138 -21.78 0.01 8.25
C PRO A 138 -21.42 -1.44 7.95
N THR A 139 -20.41 -1.96 8.65
CA THR A 139 -20.32 -3.39 8.91
C THR A 139 -21.51 -3.76 9.78
N GLU A 140 -22.55 -4.40 9.21
CA GLU A 140 -23.65 -4.96 10.00
C GLU A 140 -23.13 -5.93 11.10
N PRO A 141 -23.82 -6.07 12.23
CA PRO A 141 -24.17 -5.03 13.19
C PRO A 141 -23.63 -5.41 14.59
N ASN A 142 -22.69 -4.64 15.14
CA ASN A 142 -22.49 -4.66 16.59
C ASN A 142 -23.44 -3.65 17.24
N SER A 143 -24.54 -4.19 17.75
CA SER A 143 -25.32 -3.73 18.92
C SER A 143 -25.49 -2.23 19.13
N VAL A 144 -26.70 -1.75 18.81
CA VAL A 144 -27.44 -0.64 19.44
C VAL A 144 -26.60 0.57 19.87
N VAL A 145 -26.65 1.64 19.09
CA VAL A 145 -26.35 2.99 19.58
C VAL A 145 -27.67 3.74 19.72
N TYR A 146 -28.09 4.02 20.95
CA TYR A 146 -29.16 4.97 21.22
C TYR A 146 -28.63 6.38 20.94
N THR A 147 -29.15 7.08 19.92
CA THR A 147 -28.69 8.45 19.57
C THR A 147 -29.73 9.54 19.77
N THR A 148 -30.79 9.32 20.55
CA THR A 148 -31.72 10.41 20.91
C THR A 148 -32.06 10.38 22.41
N PRO A 149 -31.92 11.51 23.13
CA PRO A 149 -32.48 11.64 24.48
C PRO A 149 -33.99 11.42 24.43
N ARG A 150 -34.55 10.66 25.38
CA ARG A 150 -36.01 10.64 25.56
C ARG A 150 -36.46 12.02 25.99
N GLU A 151 -37.19 12.72 25.13
CA GLU A 151 -37.98 13.87 25.56
C GLU A 151 -39.11 13.36 26.45
N ASN A 152 -39.19 13.91 27.66
CA ASN A 152 -40.26 13.63 28.61
C ASN A 152 -41.54 14.32 28.13
N ALA A 153 -42.62 13.55 28.02
CA ALA A 153 -44.00 14.03 28.05
C ALA A 153 -44.76 13.23 29.10
#